data_AF-A0A8C1V6A7-F1
#
_entry.id   AF-A0A8C1V6A7-F1
#
_cell.length_a   1.000
_cell.length_b   1.000
_cell.length_c   1.000
_cell.angle_alpha   90.00
_cell.angle_beta   90.00
_cell.angle_gamma   90.00
#
_symmetry.space_group_name_H-M   'P 1'
#
loop_
_entity.id
_entity.type
_entity.pdbx_description
1 polymer ?
#
loop_
_entity_poly.entity_id
_entity_poly.type
_entity_poly.pdbx_seq_one_letter_code
_entity_poly.pdbx_strand_id
1 'polypeptide(L)'
;MKTVLATLVLFAAVLHSEGLKCYTCVANNADECFQQGSTVCPAHSDACSTITGPNSVMKSCAYKSFCDKSHRSNGEMKLECCFSDDCNGPHRSHSHGEHHNTAMSLSYSPVLLLGVLLLRLALSSL
;
A
#
# COMPACT_ATOMS: atom_id res chain seq x y z
N MET A 1 20.33 19.82 23.06
CA MET A 1 20.67 19.75 21.61
C MET A 1 20.40 18.36 21.04
N LYS A 2 20.92 17.28 21.63
CA LYS A 2 20.69 15.89 21.17
C LYS A 2 19.21 15.49 21.10
N THR A 3 18.41 15.92 22.08
CA THR A 3 16.95 15.70 22.14
C THR A 3 16.19 16.40 21.01
N VAL A 4 16.55 17.65 20.69
CA VAL A 4 15.95 18.43 19.60
C VAL A 4 16.24 17.77 18.24
N LEU A 5 17.47 17.30 18.06
CA LEU A 5 17.86 16.58 16.84
C LEU A 5 17.09 15.27 16.69
N ALA A 6 16.95 14.50 17.77
CA ALA A 6 16.19 13.25 17.77
C ALA A 6 14.71 13.48 17.47
N THR A 7 14.09 14.52 18.05
CA THR A 7 12.70 14.88 17.72
C THR A 7 12.55 15.32 16.27
N LEU A 8 13.49 16.10 15.72
CA LEU A 8 13.45 16.57 14.34
C LEU A 8 13.53 15.39 13.34
N VAL A 9 14.39 14.41 13.63
CA VAL A 9 14.52 13.18 12.85
C VAL A 9 13.24 12.34 12.92
N LEU A 10 12.61 12.24 14.09
CA LEU A 10 11.34 11.53 14.25
C LEU A 10 10.21 12.19 13.46
N PHE A 11 10.11 13.53 13.52
CA PHE A 11 9.12 14.30 12.76
C PHE A 11 9.36 14.14 11.24
N ALA A 12 10.60 14.20 10.80
CA ALA A 12 10.94 13.97 9.39
C ALA A 12 10.55 12.55 8.94
N ALA A 13 10.78 11.52 9.76
CA ALA A 13 10.40 10.14 9.44
C ALA A 13 8.87 9.96 9.35
N VAL A 14 8.11 10.60 10.23
CA VAL A 14 6.63 10.56 10.21
C VAL A 14 6.07 11.28 8.97
N LEU A 15 6.71 12.36 8.52
CA LEU A 15 6.33 13.06 7.29
C LEU A 15 6.63 12.26 6.01
N HIS A 16 7.52 11.26 6.09
CA HIS A 16 7.86 10.37 4.96
C HIS A 16 7.00 9.09 4.91
N SER A 17 5.81 9.07 5.49
CA SER A 17 4.85 8.01 5.15
C SER A 17 4.40 8.22 3.70
N GLU A 18 5.11 7.60 2.76
CA GLU A 18 4.65 7.48 1.38
C GLU A 18 3.25 6.85 1.41
N GLY A 19 2.27 7.52 0.79
CA GLY A 19 0.93 6.96 0.65
C GLY A 19 0.92 5.74 -0.26
N LEU A 20 -0.09 4.88 -0.10
CA LEU A 20 -0.31 3.71 -0.95
C LEU A 20 -0.21 4.09 -2.44
N LYS A 21 0.51 3.31 -3.25
CA LYS A 21 0.58 3.49 -4.70
C LYS A 21 -0.31 2.49 -5.42
N CYS A 22 -1.06 2.93 -6.42
CA CYS A 22 -1.92 2.07 -7.21
C CYS A 22 -1.87 2.45 -8.69
N TYR A 23 -2.09 1.49 -9.57
CA TYR A 23 -2.42 1.79 -10.96
C TYR A 23 -3.76 2.51 -11.03
N THR A 24 -3.80 3.60 -11.80
CA THR A 24 -4.98 4.45 -11.97
C THR A 24 -5.25 4.67 -13.46
N CYS A 25 -6.35 4.12 -13.98
CA CYS A 25 -6.62 4.12 -15.41
C CYS A 25 -8.10 3.82 -15.72
N VAL A 26 -8.49 4.14 -16.95
CA VAL A 26 -9.65 3.55 -17.64
C VAL A 26 -9.17 3.14 -19.03
N ALA A 27 -9.35 1.88 -19.40
CA ALA A 27 -8.89 1.33 -20.68
C ALA A 27 -9.78 0.16 -21.15
N ASN A 28 -9.57 -0.31 -22.38
CA ASN A 28 -10.31 -1.46 -22.92
C ASN A 28 -9.75 -2.80 -22.43
N ASN A 29 -8.48 -2.82 -22.02
CA ASN A 29 -7.78 -4.00 -21.51
C ASN A 29 -6.73 -3.60 -20.45
N ALA A 30 -6.18 -4.61 -19.78
CA ALA A 30 -5.22 -4.39 -18.68
C ALA A 30 -3.86 -3.86 -19.18
N ASP A 31 -3.40 -4.26 -20.35
CA ASP A 31 -2.08 -3.86 -20.88
C ASP A 31 -2.02 -2.36 -21.21
N GLU A 32 -3.06 -1.84 -21.87
CA GLU A 32 -3.24 -0.40 -22.10
C GLU A 32 -3.30 0.38 -20.79
N CYS A 33 -3.97 -0.18 -19.78
CA CYS A 33 -4.02 0.42 -18.46
C CYS A 33 -2.63 0.45 -17.78
N PHE A 34 -1.84 -0.62 -17.90
CA PHE A 34 -0.50 -0.67 -17.28
C PHE A 34 0.48 0.34 -17.88
N GLN A 35 0.30 0.71 -19.15
CA GLN A 35 1.11 1.77 -19.77
C GLN A 35 0.87 3.16 -19.14
N GLN A 36 -0.25 3.38 -18.46
CA GLN A 36 -0.55 4.64 -17.77
C GLN A 36 0.20 4.76 -16.43
N GLY A 37 0.73 3.65 -15.91
CA GLY A 37 1.51 3.62 -14.68
C GLY A 37 0.68 3.73 -13.39
N SER A 38 1.38 3.90 -12.28
CA SER A 38 0.80 4.06 -10.95
C SER A 38 1.00 5.46 -10.39
N THR A 39 0.13 5.83 -9.46
CA THR A 39 0.16 7.12 -8.76
C THR A 39 0.01 6.92 -7.26
N VAL A 40 0.52 7.89 -6.48
CA VAL A 40 0.31 7.92 -5.03
C VAL A 40 -1.16 8.24 -4.77
N CYS A 41 -1.80 7.41 -3.96
CA CYS A 41 -3.19 7.58 -3.59
C CYS A 41 -3.40 8.81 -2.71
N PRO A 42 -4.57 9.48 -2.84
CA PRO A 42 -4.92 10.59 -1.97
C PRO A 42 -5.05 10.13 -0.52
N ALA A 43 -5.03 11.10 0.40
CA ALA A 43 -5.16 10.84 1.83
C ALA A 43 -6.39 9.95 2.12
N HIS A 44 -6.21 9.02 3.06
CA HIS A 44 -7.22 8.07 3.53
C HIS A 44 -7.63 6.96 2.53
N SER A 45 -7.14 6.97 1.29
CA SER A 45 -7.30 5.82 0.40
C SER A 45 -6.32 4.73 0.81
N ASP A 46 -6.86 3.60 1.24
CA ASP A 46 -6.14 2.48 1.87
C ASP A 46 -6.27 1.18 1.07
N ALA A 47 -6.84 1.21 -0.13
CA ALA A 47 -6.92 0.07 -1.04
C ALA A 47 -6.68 0.47 -2.50
N CYS A 48 -6.17 -0.46 -3.31
CA CYS A 48 -6.27 -0.41 -4.75
C CYS A 48 -7.52 -1.21 -5.19
N SER A 49 -8.23 -0.69 -6.19
CA SER A 49 -9.37 -1.36 -6.81
C SER A 49 -9.10 -1.67 -8.28
N THR A 50 -9.65 -2.78 -8.76
CA THR A 50 -9.76 -3.13 -10.18
C THR A 50 -11.20 -3.51 -10.47
N ILE A 51 -11.81 -2.78 -11.39
CA ILE A 51 -13.14 -3.05 -11.93
C ILE A 51 -12.97 -3.54 -13.36
N THR A 52 -13.47 -4.72 -13.67
CA THR A 52 -13.39 -5.35 -14.98
C THR A 52 -14.80 -5.58 -15.51
N GLY A 53 -15.10 -5.03 -16.67
CA GLY A 53 -16.28 -5.34 -17.48
C GLY A 53 -15.90 -6.14 -18.74
N PRO A 54 -16.84 -6.35 -19.69
CA PRO A 54 -16.62 -7.16 -20.88
C PRO A 54 -15.49 -6.66 -21.79
N ASN A 55 -15.36 -5.34 -21.91
CA ASN A 55 -14.36 -4.66 -22.75
C ASN A 55 -13.83 -3.40 -22.05
N SER A 56 -13.76 -3.43 -20.73
CA SER A 56 -13.28 -2.29 -19.95
C SER A 56 -12.58 -2.75 -18.69
N VAL A 57 -11.50 -2.04 -18.36
CA VAL A 57 -10.76 -2.17 -17.11
C VAL A 57 -10.63 -0.77 -16.53
N MET A 58 -11.03 -0.61 -15.28
CA MET A 58 -10.81 0.59 -14.50
C MET A 58 -10.02 0.23 -13.26
N LYS A 59 -8.88 0.88 -13.06
CA LYS A 59 -8.06 0.73 -11.84
C LYS A 59 -8.02 2.06 -11.12
N SER A 60 -8.13 2.05 -9.80
CA SER A 60 -8.11 3.29 -9.02
C SER A 60 -7.76 3.06 -7.55
N CYS A 61 -7.36 4.12 -6.86
CA CYS A 61 -7.34 4.14 -5.40
C CYS A 61 -8.77 4.09 -4.84
N ALA A 62 -8.96 3.37 -3.73
CA ALA A 62 -10.24 3.17 -3.11
C ALA A 62 -10.12 3.18 -1.58
N TYR A 63 -11.27 3.31 -0.92
CA TYR A 63 -11.40 3.10 0.51
C TYR A 63 -11.69 1.62 0.79
N LYS A 64 -11.09 1.07 1.84
CA LYS A 64 -11.40 -0.28 2.33
C LYS A 64 -12.89 -0.44 2.61
N SER A 65 -13.55 0.59 3.12
CA SER A 65 -15.00 0.57 3.34
C SER A 65 -15.82 0.42 2.05
N PHE A 66 -15.31 0.90 0.91
CA PHE A 66 -15.91 0.64 -0.41
C PHE A 66 -15.69 -0.81 -0.82
N CYS A 67 -14.47 -1.34 -0.65
CA CYS A 67 -14.14 -2.74 -0.93
C CYS A 67 -14.94 -3.74 -0.07
N ASP A 68 -15.11 -3.45 1.22
CA ASP A 68 -15.86 -4.29 2.16
C ASP A 68 -17.36 -4.34 1.82
N LYS A 69 -17.93 -3.27 1.23
CA LYS A 69 -19.37 -3.22 0.88
C LYS A 69 -19.70 -3.84 -0.47
N SER A 70 -18.71 -3.95 -1.34
CA SER A 70 -18.89 -4.30 -2.75
C SER A 70 -18.70 -5.81 -3.00
N HIS A 71 -19.05 -6.61 -2.00
CA HIS A 71 -18.83 -8.05 -1.87
C HIS A 71 -19.26 -8.96 -3.05
N ARG A 72 -19.87 -8.45 -4.12
CA ARG A 72 -20.37 -9.28 -5.23
C ARG A 72 -20.26 -8.57 -6.57
N SER A 73 -19.53 -9.23 -7.47
CA SER A 73 -19.66 -9.12 -8.92
C SER A 73 -21.16 -9.13 -9.28
N ASN A 74 -21.73 -8.01 -9.66
CA ASN A 74 -23.11 -7.96 -10.14
C ASN A 74 -23.09 -8.34 -11.62
N GLY A 75 -23.13 -9.64 -11.89
CA GLY A 75 -23.21 -10.21 -13.23
C GLY A 75 -21.98 -9.91 -14.09
N GLU A 76 -22.04 -8.82 -14.83
CA GLU A 76 -21.14 -8.47 -15.94
C GLU A 76 -19.89 -7.68 -15.50
N MET A 77 -19.90 -7.13 -14.29
CA MET A 77 -18.80 -6.33 -13.75
C MET A 77 -18.20 -6.97 -12.50
N LYS A 78 -16.89 -7.21 -12.53
CA LYS A 78 -16.10 -7.79 -11.43
C LYS A 78 -15.32 -6.68 -10.73
N LEU A 79 -15.39 -6.64 -9.40
CA LEU A 79 -14.55 -5.76 -8.58
C LEU A 79 -13.59 -6.60 -7.74
N GLU A 80 -12.33 -6.21 -7.72
CA GLU A 80 -11.27 -6.77 -6.90
C GLU A 80 -10.55 -5.65 -6.15
N CYS A 81 -10.21 -5.90 -4.88
CA CYS A 81 -9.42 -4.97 -4.08
C CYS A 81 -8.18 -5.66 -3.49
N CYS A 82 -7.13 -4.87 -3.30
CA CYS A 82 -5.89 -5.28 -2.64
C CYS A 82 -5.28 -4.07 -1.90
N PHE A 83 -4.32 -4.30 -0.98
CA PHE A 83 -3.98 -3.32 0.06
C PHE A 83 -2.47 -3.00 0.16
N SER A 84 -1.69 -3.31 -0.89
CA SER A 84 -0.25 -3.02 -0.93
C SER A 84 0.10 -2.23 -2.19
N ASP A 85 1.25 -1.56 -2.18
CA ASP A 85 1.71 -0.77 -3.33
C ASP A 85 1.70 -1.60 -4.62
N ASP A 86 1.14 -1.00 -5.67
CA ASP A 86 1.06 -1.53 -7.03
C ASP A 86 0.44 -2.94 -7.14
N CYS A 87 -0.31 -3.39 -6.13
CA CYS A 87 -0.89 -4.74 -6.09
C CYS A 87 -1.91 -5.00 -7.20
N ASN A 88 -2.50 -3.93 -7.75
CA ASN A 88 -3.39 -3.99 -8.90
C ASN A 88 -2.64 -3.84 -10.24
N GLY A 89 -1.32 -3.86 -10.24
CA GLY A 89 -0.46 -3.82 -11.42
C GLY A 89 -0.40 -5.13 -12.20
N PRO A 90 0.53 -5.25 -13.16
CA PRO A 90 0.74 -6.49 -13.90
C PRO A 90 1.00 -7.63 -12.94
N HIS A 91 0.23 -8.71 -13.06
CA HIS A 91 0.51 -9.94 -12.35
C HIS A 91 1.85 -10.49 -12.86
N ARG A 92 2.94 -10.14 -12.19
CA ARG A 92 4.12 -11.00 -12.21
C ARG A 92 3.68 -12.25 -11.49
N SER A 93 3.74 -13.40 -12.15
CA SER A 93 3.42 -14.70 -11.56
C SER A 93 4.26 -14.91 -10.30
N HIS A 94 3.78 -14.41 -9.17
CA HIS A 94 4.23 -14.81 -7.87
C HIS A 94 3.52 -16.14 -7.62
N SER A 95 4.29 -17.22 -7.71
CA SER A 95 3.86 -18.56 -7.31
C SER A 95 3.01 -18.47 -6.04
N HIS A 96 1.87 -19.14 -6.04
CA HIS A 96 1.01 -19.35 -4.88
C HIS A 96 1.85 -19.76 -3.67
N GLY A 97 2.14 -18.80 -2.80
CA GLY A 97 2.64 -19.04 -1.45
C GLY A 97 1.45 -19.12 -0.52
N GLU A 98 0.66 -20.18 -0.65
CA GLU A 98 -0.31 -20.58 0.38
C GLU A 98 0.51 -21.02 1.61
N HIS A 99 0.73 -20.12 2.55
CA HIS A 99 1.23 -20.45 3.87
C HIS A 99 0.40 -19.73 4.92
N HIS A 100 -0.63 -20.44 5.38
CA HIS A 100 -1.03 -20.35 6.78
C HIS A 100 0.16 -20.76 7.63
N ASN A 101 0.96 -19.79 8.05
CA ASN A 101 1.81 -19.88 9.22
C ASN A 101 1.92 -18.46 9.76
N THR A 102 1.38 -18.26 10.96
CA THR A 102 1.73 -17.17 11.87
C THR A 102 3.21 -17.27 12.22
N ALA A 103 4.08 -16.98 11.25
CA ALA A 103 5.41 -16.50 11.52
C ALA A 103 5.27 -14.98 11.55
N MET A 104 5.30 -14.41 12.75
CA MET A 104 5.48 -12.99 12.95
C MET A 104 6.83 -12.65 12.31
N SER A 105 6.79 -12.30 11.02
CA SER A 105 7.91 -11.65 10.38
C SER A 105 8.06 -10.35 11.14
N LEU A 106 9.05 -10.31 12.04
CA LEU A 106 9.59 -9.06 12.55
C LEU A 106 10.20 -8.39 11.33
N SER A 107 9.35 -7.75 10.53
CA SER A 107 9.74 -6.82 9.50
C SER A 107 10.48 -5.73 10.25
N TYR A 108 11.80 -5.89 10.30
CA TYR A 108 12.73 -4.98 10.92
C TYR A 108 12.67 -3.69 10.12
N SER A 109 11.70 -2.84 10.45
CA SER A 109 11.63 -1.50 9.89
C SER A 109 12.89 -0.79 10.39
N PRO A 110 13.79 -0.35 9.49
CA PRO A 110 15.00 0.37 9.90
C PRO A 110 14.65 1.60 10.75
N VAL A 111 13.42 2.13 10.58
CA VAL A 111 12.86 3.21 11.41
C VAL A 111 12.63 2.79 12.85
N LEU A 112 12.11 1.58 13.11
CA LEU A 112 11.92 1.07 14.47
C LEU A 112 13.26 0.79 15.17
N LEU A 113 14.22 0.24 14.43
CA LEU A 113 15.59 0.05 14.92
C LEU A 113 16.26 1.36 15.31
N LEU A 114 16.18 2.36 14.42
CA LEU A 114 16.69 3.70 14.68
C LEU A 114 15.98 4.34 15.87
N GLY A 115 14.66 4.18 15.97
CA GLY A 115 13.88 4.64 17.13
C GLY A 115 14.34 4.03 18.45
N VAL A 116 14.55 2.71 18.50
CA VAL A 116 15.04 2.00 19.70
C VAL A 116 16.48 2.42 20.05
N LEU A 117 17.35 2.60 19.05
CA LEU A 117 18.73 3.02 19.26
C LEU A 117 18.79 4.44 19.83
N LEU A 118 17.98 5.35 19.29
CA LEU A 118 17.87 6.74 19.76
C LEU A 118 17.28 6.81 21.18
N LEU A 119 16.29 5.98 21.49
CA LEU A 119 15.71 5.88 22.84
C LEU A 119 16.76 5.38 23.85
N ARG A 120 17.53 4.35 23.49
CA ARG A 120 18.63 3.83 24.31
C ARG A 120 19.68 4.89 24.59
N LEU A 121 20.09 5.66 23.58
CA LEU A 121 21.06 6.76 23.71
C LEU A 121 20.54 7.91 24.59
N ALA A 122 19.23 8.21 24.53
CA ALA A 122 18.60 9.22 25.38
C ALA A 122 18.55 8.78 26.86
N LEU A 123 18.19 7.52 27.15
CA LEU A 123 18.18 7.01 28.54
C LEU A 123 19.57 6.85 29.15
N SER A 124 20.60 6.61 28.34
CA SER A 124 21.99 6.49 28.81
C SER A 124 22.73 7.81 28.93
N SER A 125 22.08 8.93 28.58
CA SER A 125 22.60 10.29 28.77
C SER A 125 21.85 11.10 29.84
N LEU A 126 20.97 10.42 30.60
CA LEU A 126 20.34 10.89 31.83
C LEU A 126 21.10 10.34 33.04
#